data_AF-V9DG69-F1
#
_entry.id   AF-V9DG69-F1
#
_cell.length_a   1.000
_cell.length_b   1.000
_cell.length_c   1.000
_cell.angle_alpha   90.00
_cell.angle_beta   90.00
_cell.angle_gamma   90.00
#
_symmetry.space_group_name_H-M   'P 1'
#
loop_
_entity.id
_entity.type
_entity.pdbx_description
1 polymer ?
#
loop_
_entity_poly.entity_id
_entity_poly.type
_entity_poly.pdbx_seq_one_letter_code
_entity_poly.pdbx_strand_id
1 'polypeptide(L)'
;MVESMVVSAENVVNRDKSQHGYNGPLKIVPVRSLWPGRKYPLREAVQNMWEEAGVKYLIDGNGKEQNGLTGSAEVVEVRPESVMQRVTFEQGDEQPLANGVDLASGEHFVARKEVILRSGKLEKHGIKKISVYPEVEKKLRDHLLICITWKLKHPEKGLAIGSPLFTDPTYFGGWPLDFIVFDELDSLEKLGSLAESQEGNNLLLRPNASHVEIVTLYVAMEKRYTGRDAPLDGSYISTLAGGLTTTSRGTQSHCSRRGSRIHW
;
A
#
# COMPACT_ATOMS: atom_id res chain seq x y z
N MET A 1 19.28 -28.67 24.26
CA MET A 1 17.86 -29.04 24.23
C MET A 1 17.10 -27.76 24.52
N VAL A 2 16.74 -27.02 23.47
CA VAL A 2 15.97 -25.78 23.58
C VAL A 2 14.61 -26.15 23.04
N GLU A 3 13.62 -26.26 23.92
CA GLU A 3 12.24 -26.45 23.52
C GLU A 3 11.84 -25.24 22.67
N SER A 4 11.73 -25.48 21.36
CA SER A 4 11.09 -24.57 20.44
C SER A 4 9.68 -24.32 20.97
N MET A 5 9.42 -23.09 21.43
CA MET A 5 8.06 -22.63 21.65
C MET A 5 7.37 -22.62 20.28
N VAL A 6 6.75 -23.77 20.00
CA VAL A 6 5.72 -23.95 19.00
C VAL A 6 4.71 -22.84 19.22
N VAL A 7 4.60 -21.94 18.25
CA VAL A 7 3.47 -21.01 18.13
C VAL A 7 2.21 -21.87 18.16
N SER A 8 1.55 -21.88 19.32
CA SER A 8 0.40 -22.73 19.59
C SER A 8 -0.70 -22.45 18.58
N ALA A 9 -1.41 -23.51 18.21
CA ALA A 9 -2.50 -23.52 17.24
C ALA A 9 -3.77 -22.77 17.70
N GLU A 10 -3.66 -21.82 18.63
CA GLU A 10 -4.78 -21.17 19.32
C GLU A 10 -4.75 -19.64 19.27
N ASN A 11 -4.11 -19.03 18.26
CA ASN A 11 -4.26 -17.59 18.01
C ASN A 11 -5.60 -17.28 17.31
N VAL A 12 -6.70 -17.46 18.03
CA VAL A 12 -7.95 -16.76 17.70
C VAL A 12 -7.65 -15.29 17.93
N VAL A 13 -7.47 -14.53 16.84
CA VAL A 13 -7.36 -13.07 16.90
C VAL A 13 -8.65 -12.54 17.52
N ASN A 14 -8.63 -12.25 18.82
CA ASN A 14 -9.75 -11.62 19.50
C ASN A 14 -9.72 -10.13 19.14
N ARG A 15 -10.28 -9.82 17.98
CA ARG A 15 -10.33 -8.45 17.44
C ARG A 15 -11.16 -7.57 18.38
N ASP A 16 -10.64 -6.42 18.74
CA ASP A 16 -11.37 -5.48 19.60
C ASP A 16 -12.64 -4.98 18.88
N LYS A 17 -13.81 -5.32 19.43
CA LYS A 17 -15.11 -4.91 18.85
C LYS A 17 -15.34 -3.40 18.88
N SER A 18 -14.60 -2.66 19.71
CA SER A 18 -14.66 -1.20 19.73
C SER A 18 -13.88 -0.56 18.59
N GLN A 19 -12.96 -1.28 17.94
CA GLN A 19 -12.08 -0.76 16.89
C GLN A 19 -12.39 -1.32 15.50
N HIS A 20 -13.02 -2.49 15.41
CA HIS A 20 -13.24 -3.21 14.15
C HIS A 20 -14.72 -3.41 13.83
N GLY A 21 -15.09 -3.25 12.56
CA GLY A 21 -16.41 -3.60 12.04
C GLY A 21 -16.50 -5.06 11.56
N TYR A 22 -17.62 -5.74 11.82
CA TYR A 22 -17.81 -7.17 11.49
C TYR A 22 -18.77 -7.42 10.32
N ASN A 23 -19.70 -6.49 10.12
CA ASN A 23 -20.82 -6.64 9.19
C ASN A 23 -20.61 -5.85 7.89
N GLY A 24 -19.42 -5.28 7.68
CA GLY A 24 -19.09 -4.52 6.48
C GLY A 24 -18.96 -5.40 5.24
N PRO A 25 -19.10 -4.81 4.04
CA PRO A 25 -19.00 -5.51 2.77
C PRO A 25 -17.55 -5.88 2.41
N LEU A 26 -16.55 -5.16 2.92
CA LEU A 26 -15.14 -5.49 2.73
C LEU A 26 -14.68 -6.49 3.79
N LYS A 27 -14.20 -7.65 3.33
CA LYS A 27 -13.64 -8.69 4.21
C LYS A 27 -12.11 -8.58 4.20
N ILE A 28 -11.56 -8.22 5.36
CA ILE A 28 -10.12 -8.20 5.62
C ILE A 28 -9.76 -9.42 6.47
N VAL A 29 -8.89 -10.26 5.92
CA VAL A 29 -8.45 -11.49 6.58
C VAL A 29 -6.92 -11.55 6.64
N PRO A 30 -6.33 -12.07 7.73
CA PRO A 30 -4.90 -12.32 7.78
C PRO A 30 -4.53 -13.31 6.66
N VAL A 31 -3.38 -13.10 6.03
CA VAL A 31 -2.88 -13.97 4.95
C VAL A 31 -2.83 -15.44 5.38
N ARG A 32 -2.41 -15.72 6.62
CA ARG A 32 -2.39 -17.06 7.19
C ARG A 32 -3.76 -17.73 7.28
N SER A 33 -4.82 -16.96 7.48
CA SER A 33 -6.18 -17.49 7.52
C SER A 33 -6.72 -17.79 6.12
N LEU A 34 -6.36 -16.95 5.14
CA LEU A 34 -6.74 -17.15 3.74
C LEU A 34 -5.97 -18.29 3.08
N TRP A 35 -4.69 -18.43 3.45
CA TRP A 35 -3.77 -19.43 2.91
C TRP A 35 -3.05 -20.20 4.03
N PRO A 36 -3.73 -21.12 4.74
CA PRO A 36 -3.13 -21.86 5.87
C PRO A 36 -1.89 -22.69 5.49
N GLY A 37 -1.79 -23.09 4.22
CA GLY A 37 -0.63 -23.81 3.68
C GLY A 37 0.56 -22.90 3.32
N ARG A 38 0.35 -21.59 3.17
CA ARG A 38 1.40 -20.65 2.77
C ARG A 38 2.41 -20.48 3.91
N LYS A 39 3.60 -21.05 3.71
CA LYS A 39 4.72 -20.98 4.65
C LYS A 39 5.97 -20.56 3.91
N TYR A 40 6.24 -19.26 3.84
CA TYR A 40 7.45 -18.78 3.18
C TYR A 40 8.70 -19.24 3.95
N PRO A 41 9.77 -19.68 3.27
CA PRO A 41 10.97 -20.19 3.93
C PRO A 41 11.69 -19.17 4.81
N LEU A 42 11.56 -17.88 4.51
CA LEU A 42 12.23 -16.78 5.23
C LEU A 42 11.42 -16.25 6.42
N ARG A 43 10.21 -16.74 6.65
CA ARG A 43 9.29 -16.16 7.62
C ARG A 43 9.91 -16.02 9.02
N GLU A 44 10.36 -17.13 9.59
CA GLU A 44 10.90 -17.17 10.96
C GLU A 44 12.18 -16.33 11.07
N ALA A 45 13.04 -16.39 10.05
CA ALA A 45 14.26 -15.58 10.01
C ALA A 45 13.95 -14.07 10.01
N VAL A 46 12.94 -13.63 9.26
CA VAL A 46 12.52 -12.22 9.23
C VAL A 46 11.88 -11.80 10.54
N GLN A 47 11.05 -12.65 11.15
CA GLN A 47 10.47 -12.36 12.46
C GLN A 47 11.57 -12.20 13.52
N ASN A 48 12.47 -13.18 13.63
CA ASN A 48 13.55 -13.16 14.60
C ASN A 48 14.48 -11.95 14.40
N MET A 49 14.80 -11.60 13.16
CA MET A 49 15.60 -10.41 12.85
C MET A 49 14.99 -9.13 13.43
N TRP A 50 13.67 -8.96 13.32
CA TRP A 50 12.99 -7.78 13.87
C TRP A 50 12.89 -7.82 15.39
N GLU A 51 12.61 -8.99 15.97
CA GLU A 51 12.58 -9.17 17.43
C GLU A 51 13.95 -8.92 18.06
N GLU A 52 15.04 -9.38 17.42
CA GLU A 52 16.43 -9.09 17.81
C GLU A 52 16.77 -7.59 17.72
N ALA A 53 16.13 -6.88 16.78
CA ALA A 53 16.22 -5.42 16.68
C ALA A 53 15.35 -4.67 17.70
N GLY A 54 14.63 -5.40 18.57
CA GLY A 54 13.76 -4.82 19.61
C GLY A 54 12.34 -4.52 19.15
N VAL A 55 11.97 -4.89 17.91
CA VAL A 55 10.61 -4.67 17.39
C VAL A 55 9.68 -5.76 17.90
N LYS A 56 8.69 -5.36 18.69
CA LYS A 56 7.69 -6.27 19.28
C LYS A 56 6.69 -6.77 18.24
N TYR A 57 6.33 -8.04 18.31
CA TYR A 57 5.22 -8.59 17.53
C TYR A 57 3.86 -8.13 18.08
N LEU A 58 3.03 -7.59 17.19
CA LEU A 58 1.66 -7.12 17.44
C LEU A 58 0.66 -8.03 16.71
N ILE A 59 -0.26 -8.59 17.49
CA ILE A 59 -1.35 -9.43 16.95
C ILE A 59 -2.32 -8.63 16.07
N ASP A 60 -2.46 -7.33 16.34
CA ASP A 60 -3.32 -6.40 15.61
C ASP A 60 -2.60 -5.06 15.45
N GLY A 61 -1.89 -4.87 14.33
CA GLY A 61 -1.20 -3.61 14.03
C GLY A 61 -2.13 -2.43 13.73
N ASN A 62 -3.45 -2.67 13.58
CA ASN A 62 -4.46 -1.60 13.48
C ASN A 62 -5.15 -1.35 14.84
N GLY A 63 -4.63 -1.93 15.92
CA GLY A 63 -5.11 -1.72 17.27
C GLY A 63 -4.69 -0.37 17.86
N LYS A 64 -4.76 -0.25 19.19
CA LYS A 64 -4.31 0.96 19.91
C LYS A 64 -2.79 1.19 19.83
N GLU A 65 -2.03 0.10 19.79
CA GLU A 65 -0.57 0.11 19.64
C GLU A 65 -0.27 -0.23 18.18
N GLN A 66 0.37 0.71 17.47
CA GLN A 66 0.61 0.59 16.02
C GLN A 66 2.08 0.30 15.70
N ASN A 67 3.02 0.79 16.52
CA ASN A 67 4.45 0.59 16.30
C ASN A 67 4.89 -0.81 16.73
N GLY A 68 5.28 -1.62 15.75
CA GLY A 68 5.69 -3.00 15.92
C GLY A 68 5.58 -3.82 14.63
N LEU A 69 5.85 -5.11 14.76
CA LEU A 69 5.79 -6.10 13.69
C LEU A 69 4.42 -6.75 13.67
N THR A 70 3.68 -6.69 12.57
CA THR A 70 2.36 -7.33 12.45
C THR A 70 2.24 -8.19 11.20
N GLY A 71 1.33 -9.16 11.21
CA GLY A 71 1.08 -10.03 10.05
C GLY A 71 0.32 -9.30 8.95
N SER A 72 0.65 -9.61 7.69
CA SER A 72 -0.09 -9.06 6.54
C SER A 72 -1.54 -9.57 6.48
N ALA A 73 -2.44 -8.71 6.00
CA ALA A 73 -3.85 -9.00 5.75
C ALA A 73 -4.24 -8.58 4.34
N GLU A 74 -5.13 -9.35 3.72
CA GLU A 74 -5.58 -9.17 2.34
C GLU A 74 -7.10 -8.94 2.29
N VAL A 75 -7.55 -8.23 1.25
CA VAL A 75 -8.97 -8.04 0.92
C VAL A 75 -9.39 -9.15 -0.04
N VAL A 76 -10.41 -9.94 0.35
CA VAL A 76 -10.77 -11.20 -0.35
C VAL A 76 -11.83 -11.01 -1.43
N GLU A 77 -12.58 -9.92 -1.40
CA GLU A 77 -13.64 -9.66 -2.38
C GLU A 77 -13.39 -8.31 -3.05
N VAL A 78 -12.92 -8.38 -4.29
CA VAL A 78 -12.89 -7.26 -5.23
C VAL A 78 -13.81 -7.64 -6.37
N ARG A 79 -14.84 -6.82 -6.61
CA ARG A 79 -15.71 -6.95 -7.79
C ARG A 79 -15.23 -5.96 -8.84
N PRO A 80 -14.45 -6.38 -9.85
CA PRO A 80 -14.34 -5.62 -11.08
C PRO A 80 -15.63 -5.94 -11.87
N GLU A 81 -16.24 -5.10 -12.71
CA GLU A 81 -15.70 -4.27 -13.77
C GLU A 81 -16.82 -3.29 -14.17
N SER A 82 -16.57 -1.98 -14.12
CA SER A 82 -17.33 -1.00 -14.89
C SER A 82 -16.44 0.21 -15.11
N VAL A 83 -15.89 0.33 -16.31
CA VAL A 83 -15.04 1.46 -16.70
C VAL A 83 -15.95 2.58 -17.19
N MET A 84 -16.00 3.68 -16.46
CA MET A 84 -16.68 4.89 -16.90
C MET A 84 -15.92 5.52 -18.07
N GLN A 85 -16.62 5.81 -19.17
CA GLN A 85 -16.06 6.50 -20.33
C GLN A 85 -16.20 8.02 -20.20
N ARG A 86 -17.39 8.53 -19.85
CA ARG A 86 -17.62 9.97 -19.61
C ARG A 86 -18.86 10.25 -18.76
N VAL A 87 -18.93 11.46 -18.22
CA VAL A 87 -20.15 12.08 -17.69
C VAL A 87 -20.91 12.76 -18.82
N THR A 88 -22.23 12.61 -18.86
CA THR A 88 -23.12 13.29 -19.82
C THR A 88 -23.81 14.50 -19.16
N PHE A 89 -24.20 15.48 -19.98
CA PHE A 89 -24.80 16.73 -19.52
C PHE A 89 -26.04 17.08 -20.34
N GLU A 90 -27.04 17.68 -19.69
CA GLU A 90 -28.16 18.34 -20.38
C GLU A 90 -27.67 19.59 -21.11
N GLN A 91 -28.27 19.87 -22.27
CA GLN A 91 -28.06 21.13 -22.98
C GLN A 91 -28.90 22.23 -22.31
N GLY A 92 -28.24 23.25 -21.77
CA GLY A 92 -28.85 24.44 -21.19
C GLY A 92 -27.89 25.63 -21.25
N ASP A 93 -28.46 26.85 -21.32
CA ASP A 93 -27.75 28.05 -21.79
C ASP A 93 -26.80 28.71 -20.77
N GLU A 94 -26.90 28.39 -19.47
CA GLU A 94 -26.11 29.11 -18.45
C GLU A 94 -25.24 28.21 -17.57
N GLN A 95 -25.67 26.98 -17.24
CA GLN A 95 -24.84 26.00 -16.54
C GLN A 95 -25.16 24.56 -16.99
N PRO A 96 -24.15 23.80 -17.46
CA PRO A 96 -24.35 22.41 -17.86
C PRO A 96 -24.63 21.52 -16.64
N LEU A 97 -25.80 20.88 -16.63
CA LEU A 97 -26.24 19.97 -15.58
C LEU A 97 -25.83 18.53 -15.94
N ALA A 98 -25.04 17.88 -15.09
CA ALA A 98 -24.69 16.48 -15.28
C ALA A 98 -25.94 15.59 -15.14
N ASN A 99 -26.22 14.76 -16.13
CA ASN A 99 -27.46 13.96 -16.23
C ASN A 99 -27.24 12.46 -16.37
N GLY A 100 -25.99 11.99 -16.37
CA GLY A 100 -25.69 10.58 -16.50
C GLY A 100 -24.22 10.26 -16.72
N VAL A 101 -23.94 8.98 -16.97
CA VAL A 101 -22.61 8.46 -17.33
C VAL A 101 -22.72 7.43 -18.44
N ASP A 102 -21.75 7.46 -19.37
CA ASP A 102 -21.55 6.41 -20.36
C ASP A 102 -20.43 5.49 -19.88
N LEU A 103 -20.64 4.17 -19.95
CA LEU A 103 -19.60 3.17 -19.72
C LEU A 103 -18.86 2.84 -21.02
N ALA A 104 -17.62 2.37 -20.90
CA ALA A 104 -16.84 1.88 -22.05
C ALA A 104 -17.47 0.65 -22.73
N SER A 105 -18.37 -0.06 -22.04
CA SER A 105 -19.20 -1.14 -22.59
C SER A 105 -20.33 -0.64 -23.52
N GLY A 106 -20.57 0.67 -23.59
CA GLY A 106 -21.64 1.29 -24.39
C GLY A 106 -22.95 1.50 -23.63
N GLU A 107 -23.04 1.07 -22.37
CA GLU A 107 -24.22 1.30 -21.53
C GLU A 107 -24.29 2.75 -21.04
N HIS A 108 -25.50 3.32 -21.02
CA HIS A 108 -25.78 4.66 -20.50
C HIS A 108 -26.62 4.60 -19.22
N PHE A 109 -26.14 5.25 -18.16
CA PHE A 109 -26.87 5.40 -16.91
C PHE A 109 -27.37 6.83 -16.73
N VAL A 110 -28.68 7.00 -16.66
CA VAL A 110 -29.32 8.30 -16.38
C VAL A 110 -29.26 8.58 -14.87
N ALA A 111 -28.72 9.73 -14.49
CA ALA A 111 -28.72 10.24 -13.13
C ALA A 111 -29.86 11.24 -12.93
N ARG A 112 -30.80 10.93 -12.04
CA ARG A 112 -31.97 11.79 -11.76
C ARG A 112 -31.73 12.86 -10.69
N LYS A 113 -30.60 12.80 -10.00
CA LYS A 113 -30.30 13.68 -8.85
C LYS A 113 -28.88 14.21 -8.92
N GLU A 114 -27.90 13.31 -8.98
CA GLU A 114 -26.49 13.67 -8.92
C GLU A 114 -25.61 12.67 -9.66
N VAL A 115 -24.47 13.15 -10.16
CA VAL A 115 -23.36 12.33 -10.65
C VAL A 115 -22.16 12.60 -9.74
N ILE A 116 -21.70 11.57 -9.02
CA ILE A 116 -20.53 11.67 -8.14
C ILE A 116 -19.34 10.99 -8.82
N LEU A 117 -18.36 11.78 -9.25
CA LEU A 117 -17.13 11.26 -9.84
C LEU A 117 -16.07 11.05 -8.75
N ARG A 118 -15.60 9.82 -8.60
CA ARG A 118 -14.45 9.45 -7.75
C ARG A 118 -13.30 8.86 -8.59
N SER A 119 -12.92 9.55 -9.67
CA SER A 119 -11.80 9.14 -10.52
C SER A 119 -10.73 10.24 -10.58
N GLY A 120 -9.49 9.84 -10.83
CA GLY A 120 -8.41 10.77 -11.16
C GLY A 120 -8.60 11.47 -12.52
N LYS A 121 -7.62 12.31 -12.88
CA LYS A 121 -7.58 13.33 -13.95
C LYS A 121 -8.29 13.02 -15.29
N LEU A 122 -8.85 14.07 -15.92
CA LEU A 122 -9.70 14.03 -17.15
C LEU A 122 -9.02 14.50 -18.46
N GLU A 123 -7.84 15.12 -18.42
CA GLU A 123 -7.33 15.91 -19.57
C GLU A 123 -6.78 15.12 -20.76
N LYS A 124 -6.24 13.92 -20.54
CA LYS A 124 -5.50 13.18 -21.58
C LYS A 124 -6.37 12.51 -22.64
N HIS A 125 -7.70 12.61 -22.54
CA HIS A 125 -8.63 11.80 -23.33
C HIS A 125 -9.55 12.62 -24.24
N GLY A 126 -9.21 13.87 -24.56
CA GLY A 126 -10.03 14.72 -25.44
C GLY A 126 -11.39 15.09 -24.84
N ILE A 127 -11.53 14.99 -23.52
CA ILE A 127 -12.74 15.35 -22.79
C ILE A 127 -12.83 16.87 -22.72
N LYS A 128 -13.89 17.45 -23.30
CA LYS A 128 -14.16 18.89 -23.26
C LYS A 128 -14.31 19.31 -21.79
N LYS A 129 -13.40 20.16 -21.30
CA LYS A 129 -13.52 20.76 -19.97
C LYS A 129 -14.74 21.68 -19.93
N ILE A 130 -15.52 21.53 -18.88
CA ILE A 130 -16.73 22.31 -18.64
C ILE A 130 -16.51 23.41 -17.60
N SER A 131 -15.59 23.18 -16.65
CA SER A 131 -15.12 24.18 -15.69
C SER A 131 -13.64 23.95 -15.33
N VAL A 132 -12.94 25.02 -14.94
CA VAL A 132 -11.52 24.99 -14.56
C VAL A 132 -11.42 25.14 -13.04
N TYR A 133 -10.94 24.10 -12.36
CA TYR A 133 -10.61 24.15 -10.94
C TYR A 133 -9.09 24.05 -10.77
N PRO A 134 -8.37 25.17 -10.65
CA PRO A 134 -6.90 25.19 -10.62
C PRO A 134 -6.29 24.45 -9.41
N GLU A 135 -7.09 24.14 -8.39
CA GLU A 135 -6.66 23.40 -7.19
C GLU A 135 -6.69 21.88 -7.36
N VAL A 136 -7.36 21.34 -8.38
CA VAL A 136 -7.53 19.88 -8.61
C VAL A 136 -6.19 19.17 -8.90
N GLU A 137 -5.14 19.91 -9.23
CA GLU A 137 -3.81 19.37 -9.57
C GLU A 137 -2.71 19.74 -8.58
N LYS A 138 -3.05 20.47 -7.52
CA LYS A 138 -2.10 20.90 -6.49
C LYS A 138 -2.14 19.94 -5.32
N LYS A 139 -1.04 19.89 -4.55
CA LYS A 139 -0.92 19.14 -3.29
C LYS A 139 -0.99 17.63 -3.48
N LEU A 140 -0.32 17.08 -4.50
CA LEU A 140 -0.10 15.64 -4.55
C LEU A 140 0.70 15.25 -3.31
N ARG A 141 0.11 14.35 -2.53
CA ARG A 141 0.69 13.73 -1.35
C ARG A 141 0.86 12.25 -1.67
N ASP A 142 2.08 11.77 -1.49
CA ASP A 142 2.42 10.38 -1.72
C ASP A 142 3.36 9.91 -0.61
N HIS A 143 3.50 8.60 -0.45
CA HIS A 143 4.47 8.01 0.44
C HIS A 143 5.80 7.87 -0.31
N LEU A 144 6.87 8.43 0.24
CA LEU A 144 8.21 8.18 -0.29
C LEU A 144 8.57 6.73 0.01
N LEU A 145 8.82 5.94 -1.04
CA LEU A 145 9.25 4.55 -0.91
C LEU A 145 10.73 4.41 -1.26
N ILE A 146 11.51 3.88 -0.33
CA ILE A 146 12.91 3.51 -0.54
C ILE A 146 12.98 2.00 -0.66
N CYS A 147 13.64 1.52 -1.71
CA CYS A 147 13.79 0.08 -1.97
C CYS A 147 15.25 -0.32 -1.82
N ILE A 148 15.53 -1.30 -0.98
CA ILE A 148 16.86 -1.83 -0.72
C ILE A 148 16.91 -3.28 -1.20
N THR A 149 17.96 -3.67 -1.91
CA THR A 149 18.17 -5.05 -2.37
C THR A 149 19.26 -5.74 -1.57
N TRP A 150 18.96 -6.95 -1.10
CA TRP A 150 19.88 -7.78 -0.32
C TRP A 150 20.23 -9.04 -1.10
N LYS A 151 21.51 -9.45 -1.05
CA LYS A 151 21.94 -10.75 -1.57
C LYS A 151 21.79 -11.78 -0.46
N LEU A 152 21.12 -12.90 -0.75
CA LEU A 152 20.99 -14.01 0.17
C LEU A 152 22.33 -14.74 0.31
N LYS A 153 22.66 -15.13 1.55
CA LYS A 153 23.88 -15.89 1.85
C LYS A 153 23.80 -17.34 1.35
N HIS A 154 22.60 -17.93 1.36
CA HIS A 154 22.34 -19.33 1.04
C HIS A 154 21.19 -19.48 0.01
N PRO A 155 21.35 -18.94 -1.22
CA PRO A 155 20.28 -18.97 -2.22
C PRO A 155 19.94 -20.38 -2.70
N GLU A 156 20.88 -21.33 -2.57
CA GLU A 156 20.68 -22.75 -2.89
C GLU A 156 19.56 -23.42 -2.09
N LYS A 157 19.15 -22.82 -0.96
CA LYS A 157 18.04 -23.30 -0.13
C LYS A 157 16.66 -22.90 -0.66
N GLY A 158 16.59 -22.13 -1.73
CA GLY A 158 15.34 -21.71 -2.35
C GLY A 158 14.47 -20.81 -1.50
N LEU A 159 15.08 -19.77 -0.95
CA LEU A 159 14.47 -18.92 0.07
C LEU A 159 13.60 -17.79 -0.52
N ALA A 160 13.68 -17.53 -1.83
CA ALA A 160 13.04 -16.41 -2.50
C ALA A 160 12.55 -16.78 -3.91
N ILE A 161 11.62 -15.97 -4.43
CA ILE A 161 11.11 -16.06 -5.80
C ILE A 161 12.24 -16.00 -6.83
N GLY A 162 12.14 -16.86 -7.85
CA GLY A 162 13.15 -17.07 -8.88
C GLY A 162 13.97 -18.34 -8.67
N SER A 163 14.01 -18.86 -7.44
CA SER A 163 14.64 -20.16 -7.19
C SER A 163 13.78 -21.31 -7.74
N PRO A 164 14.39 -22.36 -8.32
CA PRO A 164 13.68 -23.56 -8.77
C PRO A 164 13.08 -24.40 -7.62
N LEU A 165 13.42 -24.10 -6.36
CA LEU A 165 12.86 -24.76 -5.18
C LEU A 165 11.69 -23.97 -4.55
N PHE A 166 11.46 -22.74 -4.99
CA PHE A 166 10.39 -21.87 -4.50
C PHE A 166 9.12 -22.11 -5.34
N THR A 167 8.49 -23.28 -5.18
CA THR A 167 7.47 -23.77 -6.12
C THR A 167 6.08 -23.96 -5.52
N ASP A 168 5.88 -23.68 -4.24
CA ASP A 168 4.54 -23.80 -3.63
C ASP A 168 3.60 -22.78 -4.29
N PRO A 169 2.51 -23.22 -4.95
CA PRO A 169 1.61 -22.32 -5.65
C PRO A 169 0.95 -21.30 -4.71
N THR A 170 0.83 -21.61 -3.42
CA THR A 170 0.27 -20.69 -2.43
C THR A 170 1.13 -19.43 -2.26
N TYR A 171 2.42 -19.47 -2.60
CA TYR A 171 3.34 -18.33 -2.54
C TYR A 171 3.00 -17.20 -3.54
N PHE A 172 2.16 -17.47 -4.54
CA PHE A 172 1.86 -16.54 -5.63
C PHE A 172 0.46 -15.93 -5.55
N GLY A 173 -0.30 -16.24 -4.49
CA GLY A 173 -1.65 -15.70 -4.29
C GLY A 173 -1.67 -14.33 -3.60
N GLY A 174 -0.63 -13.52 -3.76
CA GLY A 174 -0.47 -12.23 -3.06
C GLY A 174 0.96 -11.71 -3.12
N TRP A 175 1.28 -10.72 -2.28
CA TRP A 175 2.65 -10.24 -2.14
C TRP A 175 3.52 -11.28 -1.42
N PRO A 176 4.80 -11.47 -1.81
CA PRO A 176 5.71 -12.43 -1.19
C PRO A 176 6.29 -11.89 0.11
N LEU A 177 5.45 -11.62 1.09
CA LEU A 177 5.82 -11.12 2.41
C LEU A 177 4.91 -11.70 3.49
N ASP A 178 5.41 -11.77 4.72
CA ASP A 178 4.65 -12.25 5.88
C ASP A 178 4.25 -11.13 6.85
N PHE A 179 5.11 -10.12 6.96
CA PHE A 179 5.04 -9.11 8.00
C PHE A 179 5.21 -7.71 7.45
N ILE A 180 4.59 -6.78 8.17
CA ILE A 180 4.74 -5.34 8.02
C ILE A 180 5.22 -4.80 9.35
N VAL A 181 6.24 -3.95 9.32
CA VAL A 181 6.71 -3.22 10.49
C VAL A 181 6.25 -1.78 10.38
N PHE A 182 5.68 -1.28 11.45
CA PHE A 182 5.39 0.14 11.63
C PHE A 182 6.29 0.65 12.74
N ASP A 183 6.88 1.83 12.56
CA ASP A 183 7.73 2.41 13.58
C ASP A 183 7.70 3.93 13.58
N GLU A 184 8.17 4.51 14.67
CA GLU A 184 8.46 5.93 14.79
C GLU A 184 9.86 6.28 14.29
N LEU A 185 10.08 7.54 13.92
CA LEU A 185 11.43 8.01 13.60
C LEU A 185 12.15 8.47 14.86
N ASP A 186 13.43 8.13 15.00
CA ASP A 186 14.27 8.54 16.15
C ASP A 186 14.39 10.06 16.33
N SER A 187 14.21 10.85 15.25
CA SER A 187 14.39 12.31 15.24
C SER A 187 13.08 13.06 14.96
N LEU A 188 12.04 12.82 15.78
CA LEU A 188 10.72 13.44 15.63
C LEU A 188 10.76 14.97 15.63
N GLU A 189 11.69 15.58 16.35
CA GLU A 189 11.86 17.02 16.44
C GLU A 189 12.12 17.69 15.08
N LYS A 190 12.72 16.95 14.14
CA LYS A 190 12.98 17.44 12.77
C LYS A 190 11.71 17.50 11.93
N LEU A 191 10.72 16.65 12.25
CA LEU A 191 9.48 16.53 11.49
C LEU A 191 8.54 17.71 11.72
N GLY A 192 8.52 18.29 12.92
CA GLY A 192 7.57 19.35 13.24
C GLY A 192 7.70 20.60 12.36
N SER A 193 8.93 20.89 11.91
CA SER A 193 9.20 21.98 10.95
C SER A 193 8.62 21.75 9.55
N LEU A 194 8.30 20.50 9.20
CA LEU A 194 7.76 20.13 7.89
C LEU A 194 6.24 20.27 7.82
N ALA A 195 5.56 20.39 8.97
CA ALA A 195 4.11 20.50 9.05
C ALA A 195 3.59 21.85 8.52
N GLU A 196 2.46 21.82 7.80
CA GLU A 196 1.85 23.00 7.18
C GLU A 196 0.99 23.83 8.15
N SER A 197 0.63 23.24 9.29
CA SER A 197 -0.23 23.84 10.29
C SER A 197 0.06 23.23 11.65
N GLN A 198 -0.37 23.92 12.71
CA GLN A 198 -0.29 23.38 14.07
C GLN A 198 -1.08 22.07 14.20
N GLU A 199 -2.21 21.96 13.52
CA GLU A 199 -3.01 20.72 13.49
C GLU A 199 -2.24 19.58 12.82
N GLY A 200 -1.62 19.82 11.66
CA GLY A 200 -0.76 18.85 10.99
C GLY A 200 0.43 18.43 11.84
N ASN A 201 1.02 19.38 12.58
CA ASN A 201 2.10 19.11 13.52
C ASN A 201 1.63 18.22 14.68
N ASN A 202 0.46 18.53 15.26
CA ASN A 202 -0.13 17.73 16.34
C ASN A 202 -0.44 16.29 15.88
N LEU A 203 -0.87 16.11 14.63
CA LEU A 203 -1.09 14.78 14.05
C LEU A 203 0.22 14.02 13.79
N LEU A 204 1.26 14.73 13.33
CA LEU A 204 2.58 14.19 13.02
C LEU A 204 3.36 13.76 14.26
N LEU A 205 3.24 14.54 15.34
CA LEU A 205 3.95 14.35 16.60
C LEU A 205 3.07 13.75 17.70
N ARG A 206 1.88 13.21 17.35
CA ARG A 206 1.03 12.55 18.35
C ARG A 206 1.79 11.36 18.96
N PRO A 207 1.60 11.07 20.25
CA PRO A 207 2.17 9.88 20.87
C PRO A 207 1.82 8.61 20.08
N ASN A 208 2.80 7.73 19.89
CA ASN A 208 2.67 6.47 19.15
C ASN A 208 2.30 6.62 17.66
N ALA A 209 2.62 7.77 17.05
CA ALA A 209 2.51 7.89 15.59
C ALA A 209 3.51 6.95 14.91
N SER A 210 3.05 6.21 13.89
CA SER A 210 3.93 5.52 12.96
C SER A 210 4.33 6.46 11.83
N HIS A 211 5.63 6.61 11.62
CA HIS A 211 6.20 7.48 10.58
C HIS A 211 6.72 6.69 9.39
N VAL A 212 7.02 5.41 9.60
CA VAL A 212 7.58 4.51 8.59
C VAL A 212 6.83 3.18 8.57
N GLU A 213 6.63 2.65 7.36
CA GLU A 213 6.21 1.28 7.08
C GLU A 213 7.38 0.54 6.43
N ILE A 214 7.75 -0.63 6.95
CA ILE A 214 8.85 -1.45 6.42
C ILE A 214 8.33 -2.84 6.12
N VAL A 215 8.55 -3.31 4.89
CA VAL A 215 8.22 -4.68 4.48
C VAL A 215 9.43 -5.37 3.88
N THR A 216 9.58 -6.66 4.18
CA THR A 216 10.57 -7.53 3.53
C THR A 216 9.87 -8.39 2.49
N LEU A 217 10.24 -8.21 1.23
CA LEU A 217 9.76 -8.96 0.09
C LEU A 217 10.72 -10.11 -0.24
N TYR A 218 10.22 -11.33 -0.36
CA TYR A 218 10.98 -12.52 -0.76
C TYR A 218 11.18 -12.58 -2.29
N VAL A 219 11.50 -11.43 -2.87
CA VAL A 219 11.76 -11.24 -4.30
C VAL A 219 12.66 -10.03 -4.51
N ALA A 220 13.47 -10.07 -5.56
CA ALA A 220 14.22 -8.93 -6.04
C ALA A 220 13.28 -7.91 -6.73
N MET A 221 13.34 -6.65 -6.29
CA MET A 221 12.65 -5.56 -6.96
C MET A 221 13.48 -5.06 -8.16
N GLU A 222 12.78 -4.67 -9.21
CA GLU A 222 13.40 -4.22 -10.46
C GLU A 222 14.33 -3.00 -10.27
N LYS A 223 15.30 -2.87 -11.18
CA LYS A 223 16.28 -1.77 -11.21
C LYS A 223 15.66 -0.37 -11.10
N ARG A 224 14.45 -0.16 -11.61
CA ARG A 224 13.76 1.15 -11.52
C ARG A 224 13.47 1.58 -10.09
N TYR A 225 13.37 0.62 -9.16
CA TYR A 225 13.07 0.87 -7.75
C TYR A 225 14.33 0.92 -6.89
N THR A 226 15.31 0.07 -7.20
CA THR A 226 16.48 -0.17 -6.33
C THR A 226 17.78 0.42 -6.89
N GLY A 227 17.77 0.86 -8.15
CA GLY A 227 18.97 1.25 -8.90
C GLY A 227 19.88 0.07 -9.27
N ARG A 228 19.60 -1.14 -8.78
CA ARG A 228 20.40 -2.35 -9.00
C ARG A 228 19.66 -3.33 -9.90
N ASP A 229 20.38 -3.85 -10.89
CA ASP A 229 19.90 -4.94 -11.72
C ASP A 229 20.18 -6.27 -11.02
N ALA A 230 19.24 -6.72 -10.19
CA ALA A 230 19.34 -8.00 -9.50
C ALA A 230 18.62 -9.08 -10.31
N PRO A 231 19.25 -10.24 -10.59
CA PRO A 231 18.61 -11.32 -11.32
C PRO A 231 17.43 -11.90 -10.52
N LEU A 232 16.39 -12.30 -11.22
CA LEU A 232 15.23 -13.01 -10.66
C LEU A 232 15.52 -14.52 -10.60
N ASP A 233 16.57 -14.91 -9.89
CA ASP A 233 17.05 -16.30 -9.77
C ASP A 233 16.97 -16.86 -8.33
N GLY A 234 16.30 -16.13 -7.43
CA GLY A 234 16.21 -16.47 -6.01
C GLY A 234 17.44 -16.11 -5.18
N SER A 235 18.43 -15.40 -5.75
CA SER A 235 19.63 -14.97 -5.01
C SER A 235 19.46 -13.68 -4.22
N TYR A 236 18.34 -12.98 -4.41
CA TYR A 236 18.11 -11.65 -3.87
C TYR A 236 16.71 -11.50 -3.30
N ILE A 237 16.60 -10.67 -2.26
CA ILE A 237 15.34 -10.21 -1.66
C ILE A 237 15.36 -8.69 -1.56
N SER A 238 14.23 -8.09 -1.22
CA SER A 238 14.13 -6.63 -1.10
C SER A 238 13.49 -6.20 0.20
N THR A 239 13.88 -5.03 0.68
CA THR A 239 13.15 -4.30 1.71
C THR A 239 12.54 -3.05 1.09
N LEU A 240 11.27 -2.79 1.35
CA LEU A 240 10.65 -1.51 1.06
C LEU A 240 10.47 -0.77 2.38
N ALA A 241 10.93 0.47 2.44
CA ALA A 241 10.69 1.38 3.56
C ALA A 241 9.92 2.60 3.04
N GLY A 242 8.68 2.74 3.45
CA GLY A 242 7.76 3.81 3.06
C GLY A 242 7.61 4.83 4.19
N GLY A 243 7.76 6.12 3.88
CA GLY A 243 7.37 7.19 4.80
C GLY A 243 5.85 7.34 4.82
N LEU A 244 5.22 7.08 5.97
CA LEU A 244 3.75 7.20 6.17
C LEU A 244 3.28 8.64 6.40
N THR A 245 4.23 9.53 6.62
CA THR A 245 3.94 10.96 6.72
C THR A 245 4.09 11.56 5.34
N THR A 246 3.01 12.16 4.86
CA THR A 246 2.94 12.82 3.54
C THR A 246 3.72 14.14 3.56
N THR A 247 5.03 14.05 3.74
CA THR A 247 5.97 15.17 3.65
C THR A 247 6.39 15.42 2.19
N SER A 248 6.29 14.39 1.35
CA SER A 248 6.47 14.47 -0.10
C SER A 248 5.34 15.31 -0.71
N ARG A 249 5.73 16.41 -1.35
CA ARG A 249 4.82 17.36 -2.01
C ARG A 249 5.23 17.47 -3.46
N GLY A 250 4.31 17.10 -4.34
CA GLY A 250 4.48 17.25 -5.78
C GLY A 250 3.48 18.26 -6.35
N THR A 251 3.94 19.05 -7.31
CA THR A 251 3.05 19.64 -8.32
C THR A 251 3.23 18.82 -9.58
N GLN A 252 2.16 18.28 -10.13
CA GLN A 252 2.25 17.69 -11.46
C GLN A 252 2.18 18.80 -12.50
N SER A 253 3.33 19.31 -12.96
CA SER A 253 3.42 20.17 -14.13
C SER A 253 3.59 19.32 -15.39
N HIS A 254 2.77 19.55 -16.41
CA HIS A 254 2.91 18.88 -17.70
C HIS A 254 3.57 19.80 -18.72
N CYS A 255 4.76 19.40 -19.16
CA CYS A 255 5.37 19.86 -20.41
C CYS A 255 5.26 18.73 -21.44
N SER A 256 4.83 19.06 -22.65
CA SER A 256 4.61 18.10 -23.74
C SER A 256 5.93 17.48 -24.22
N ARG A 257 6.27 16.27 -23.78
CA ARG A 257 6.99 15.23 -24.56
C ARG A 257 7.24 13.97 -23.73
N ARG A 258 7.40 12.84 -24.44
CA ARG A 258 7.68 11.48 -23.94
C ARG A 258 8.56 11.49 -22.67
N GLY A 259 8.07 10.89 -21.60
CA GLY A 259 8.78 10.73 -20.34
C GLY A 259 8.30 11.70 -19.27
N SER A 260 7.30 11.29 -18.49
CA SER A 260 6.97 11.95 -17.24
C SER A 260 8.17 11.90 -16.29
N ARG A 261 8.80 13.05 -16.03
CA ARG A 261 9.72 13.25 -14.91
C ARG A 261 8.98 13.98 -13.80
N ILE A 262 8.89 13.35 -12.64
CA ILE A 262 8.59 14.04 -11.39
C ILE A 262 9.81 14.91 -11.07
N HIS A 263 9.62 16.18 -10.78
CA HIS A 263 10.69 17.04 -10.24
C HIS A 263 10.47 17.15 -8.74
N TRP A 264 11.51 16.79 -7.99
CA TRP A 264 11.62 16.97 -6.54
C TRP A 264 12.07 18.39 -6.22
#